data_AF-A0A7H8N0M4-F1
#
_entry.id   AF-A0A7H8N0M4-F1
#
_cell.length_a   1.000
_cell.length_b   1.000
_cell.length_c   1.000
_cell.angle_alpha   90.00
_cell.angle_beta   90.00
_cell.angle_gamma   90.00
#
_symmetry.space_group_name_H-M   'P 1'
#
loop_
_entity.id
_entity.type
_entity.pdbx_description
1 polymer ?
#
loop_
_entity_poly.entity_id
_entity_poly.type
_entity_poly.pdbx_seq_one_letter_code
_entity_poly.pdbx_strand_id
1 'polypeptide(L)'
;MSQQPFAGPPGPGGTGGKPAPPTDEHMRTALEPLLRALLNETIKDWATKTGATKSLDARLAHLAPERRAIWITEIKKVVLALRAKLVPLTAQLAGSVDAALVNAKQVKYANLTDDQVVAADPTTLSILDSFLHATPIMAALDTALQGLSDEVTAYVTRSQSVETWLAGRKQWCVQEYGELDILVQEVDATLHTIDALQLGPFLTVWMGPVTKFRKAAAVVLATPLDSVWQNADTALCTAFSQSEATLKQTVGAVVDTHGSEANAARTQLCGSIFRLTDDMLQRLAPLATMAPSLKSACTAMATDYGEPWLLCLSSLAAPEEITQVLTHCANKLVMKPFKLVAPPHCTTVQLSKAFSVLATVADWEDACIALNSAWTEIPVPGGVTPMTWLRIGSWWVPWAFSAGGMETDMACLKHMTQELGPNLSETKLTRYFAELVAACRIAQDQWASAGRPAKLECPGITPGVGTWKIIIKLSHGKPQIYHVDSQYEKSAWVSQPK
;
A
#
# COMPACT_ATOMS: atom_id res chain seq x y z
N MET A 1 -17.06 -6.32 -134.10
CA MET A 1 -16.06 -6.41 -133.02
C MET A 1 -16.64 -5.74 -131.78
N SER A 2 -16.44 -6.38 -130.64
CA SER A 2 -17.31 -6.43 -129.46
C SER A 2 -17.64 -5.10 -128.79
N GLN A 3 -18.92 -4.96 -128.42
CA GLN A 3 -19.41 -4.02 -127.39
C GLN A 3 -18.89 -4.44 -126.00
N GLN A 4 -18.42 -3.49 -125.19
CA GLN A 4 -18.40 -3.58 -123.72
C GLN A 4 -18.42 -2.17 -123.09
N PRO A 5 -18.95 -2.03 -121.86
CA PRO A 5 -19.88 -0.96 -121.50
C PRO A 5 -19.50 -0.15 -120.24
N PHE A 6 -20.37 0.81 -119.95
CA PHE A 6 -20.51 1.71 -118.80
C PHE A 6 -20.50 1.09 -117.39
N ALA A 7 -20.19 1.97 -116.41
CA ALA A 7 -20.79 2.17 -115.08
C ALA A 7 -19.74 2.11 -113.95
N GLY A 8 -19.49 3.21 -113.23
CA GLY A 8 -20.25 3.59 -112.03
C GLY A 8 -19.26 3.79 -110.85
N PRO A 9 -19.63 4.53 -109.80
CA PRO A 9 -18.73 5.43 -109.04
C PRO A 9 -18.02 4.76 -107.85
N PRO A 10 -16.94 5.32 -107.29
CA PRO A 10 -16.50 5.01 -105.94
C PRO A 10 -17.03 6.04 -104.94
N GLY A 11 -17.75 5.55 -103.93
CA GLY A 11 -18.10 6.29 -102.71
C GLY A 11 -16.90 6.53 -101.79
N PRO A 12 -17.11 7.19 -100.64
CA PRO A 12 -16.04 7.57 -99.73
C PRO A 12 -15.50 6.33 -99.01
N GLY A 13 -14.25 5.98 -99.29
CA GLY A 13 -13.53 4.89 -98.61
C GLY A 13 -13.09 5.31 -97.22
N GLY A 14 -13.65 4.66 -96.19
CA GLY A 14 -13.11 4.70 -94.83
C GLY A 14 -11.87 3.82 -94.72
N THR A 15 -10.78 4.38 -94.19
CA THR A 15 -9.60 3.62 -93.77
C THR A 15 -9.75 3.23 -92.31
N GLY A 16 -10.15 1.98 -92.05
CA GLY A 16 -10.06 1.36 -90.73
C GLY A 16 -8.60 1.20 -90.32
N GLY A 17 -8.06 2.19 -89.61
CA GLY A 17 -6.78 2.06 -88.90
C GLY A 17 -6.95 1.10 -87.73
N LYS A 18 -5.98 0.20 -87.53
CA LYS A 18 -5.95 -0.63 -86.31
C LYS A 18 -5.93 0.32 -85.09
N PRO A 19 -6.71 0.03 -84.03
CA PRO A 19 -6.69 0.84 -82.83
C PRO A 19 -5.27 1.03 -82.30
N ALA A 20 -4.91 2.27 -81.94
CA ALA A 20 -3.59 2.57 -81.43
C ALA A 20 -3.40 1.97 -80.02
N PRO A 21 -2.24 1.38 -79.72
CA PRO A 21 -1.92 0.96 -78.37
C PRO A 21 -1.84 2.18 -77.42
N PRO A 22 -2.13 2.02 -76.12
CA PRO A 22 -2.09 3.11 -75.16
C PRO A 22 -0.71 3.77 -75.04
N THR A 23 -0.69 5.09 -74.88
CA THR A 23 0.57 5.79 -74.55
C THR A 23 0.95 5.61 -73.09
N ASP A 24 2.26 5.71 -72.78
CA ASP A 24 2.75 5.66 -71.40
C ASP A 24 2.14 6.78 -70.53
N GLU A 25 1.86 7.94 -71.12
CA GLU A 25 1.26 9.08 -70.45
C GLU A 25 -0.19 8.79 -70.08
N HIS A 26 -1.02 8.34 -71.03
CA HIS A 26 -2.41 7.96 -70.77
C HIS A 26 -2.51 6.81 -69.75
N MET A 27 -1.62 5.82 -69.83
CA MET A 27 -1.54 4.74 -68.85
C MET A 27 -1.18 5.26 -67.45
N ARG A 28 -0.21 6.17 -67.31
CA ARG A 28 0.14 6.78 -66.02
C ARG A 28 -1.02 7.57 -65.43
N THR A 29 -1.69 8.41 -66.24
CA THR A 29 -2.85 9.20 -65.84
C THR A 29 -4.02 8.33 -65.38
N ALA A 30 -4.19 7.13 -65.95
CA ALA A 30 -5.21 6.18 -65.51
C ALA A 30 -4.80 5.38 -64.24
N LEU A 31 -3.54 4.93 -64.15
CA LEU A 31 -3.06 4.07 -63.06
C LEU A 31 -2.85 4.81 -61.73
N GLU A 32 -2.37 6.06 -61.76
CA GLU A 32 -2.09 6.83 -60.54
C GLU A 32 -3.33 7.05 -59.62
N PRO A 33 -4.48 7.55 -60.12
CA PRO A 33 -5.67 7.74 -59.29
C PRO A 33 -6.26 6.40 -58.81
N LEU A 34 -6.18 5.34 -59.62
CA LEU A 34 -6.62 4.00 -59.23
C LEU A 34 -5.75 3.43 -58.10
N LEU A 35 -4.43 3.56 -58.19
CA LEU A 35 -3.52 3.13 -57.15
C LEU A 35 -3.76 3.89 -55.85
N ARG A 36 -3.98 5.20 -55.93
CA ARG A 36 -4.35 6.02 -54.76
C ARG A 36 -5.69 5.60 -54.15
N ALA A 37 -6.69 5.29 -54.98
CA ALA A 37 -7.99 4.79 -54.51
C ALA A 37 -7.85 3.43 -53.83
N LEU A 38 -7.09 2.51 -54.42
CA LEU A 38 -6.80 1.18 -53.89
C LEU A 38 -6.09 1.27 -52.52
N LEU A 39 -5.05 2.10 -52.40
CA LEU A 39 -4.36 2.34 -51.13
C LEU A 39 -5.32 2.83 -50.04
N ASN A 40 -6.17 3.81 -50.36
CA ASN A 40 -7.11 4.39 -49.41
C ASN A 40 -8.18 3.37 -48.98
N GLU A 41 -8.73 2.59 -49.92
CA GLU A 41 -9.70 1.54 -49.60
C GLU A 41 -9.05 0.41 -48.79
N THR A 42 -7.83 -0.02 -49.10
CA THR A 42 -7.11 -1.05 -48.30
C THR A 42 -6.86 -0.57 -46.87
N ILE A 43 -6.43 0.68 -46.66
CA ILE A 43 -6.24 1.27 -45.32
C ILE A 43 -7.57 1.36 -44.55
N LYS A 44 -8.63 1.79 -45.24
CA LYS A 44 -9.98 1.90 -44.68
C LYS A 44 -10.55 0.54 -44.30
N ASP A 45 -10.38 -0.47 -45.15
CA ASP A 45 -10.84 -1.83 -44.91
C ASP A 45 -10.06 -2.48 -43.77
N TRP A 46 -8.74 -2.30 -43.69
CA TRP A 46 -7.95 -2.71 -42.51
C TRP A 46 -8.50 -2.14 -41.21
N ALA A 47 -8.75 -0.83 -41.19
CA ALA A 47 -9.15 -0.15 -39.98
C ALA A 47 -10.61 -0.41 -39.56
N THR A 48 -11.50 -0.73 -40.50
CA THR A 48 -12.96 -0.85 -40.25
C THR A 48 -13.53 -2.26 -40.42
N LYS A 49 -12.98 -3.08 -41.33
CA LYS A 49 -13.59 -4.36 -41.72
C LYS A 49 -12.77 -5.58 -41.33
N THR A 50 -11.44 -5.56 -41.46
CA THR A 50 -10.66 -6.82 -41.46
C THR A 50 -9.88 -7.15 -40.18
N GLY A 51 -9.59 -6.24 -39.25
CA GLY A 51 -8.86 -6.72 -38.04
C GLY A 51 -8.70 -5.80 -36.83
N ALA A 52 -8.57 -4.48 -37.02
CA ALA A 52 -8.14 -3.62 -35.91
C ALA A 52 -9.24 -3.28 -34.90
N THR A 53 -10.51 -3.18 -35.32
CA THR A 53 -11.61 -2.69 -34.47
C THR A 53 -12.82 -3.62 -34.37
N LYS A 54 -13.19 -4.32 -35.45
CA LYS A 54 -14.41 -5.17 -35.51
C LYS A 54 -14.34 -6.43 -34.63
N SER A 55 -13.15 -6.87 -34.24
CA SER A 55 -12.93 -8.04 -33.38
C SER A 55 -12.63 -7.69 -31.91
N LEU A 56 -12.52 -6.41 -31.55
CA LEU A 56 -12.05 -6.02 -30.22
C LEU A 56 -12.98 -6.47 -29.10
N ASP A 57 -14.30 -6.43 -29.31
CA ASP A 57 -15.28 -6.92 -28.33
C ASP A 57 -15.09 -8.40 -27.99
N ALA A 58 -14.84 -9.24 -29.01
CA ALA A 58 -14.58 -10.66 -28.82
C ALA A 58 -13.19 -10.90 -28.20
N ARG A 59 -12.18 -10.14 -28.64
CA ARG A 59 -10.79 -10.27 -28.17
C ARG A 59 -10.58 -9.76 -26.74
N LEU A 60 -11.45 -8.87 -26.27
CA LEU A 60 -11.46 -8.34 -24.91
C LEU A 60 -12.59 -8.96 -24.07
N ALA A 61 -13.13 -10.11 -24.50
CA ALA A 61 -14.25 -10.78 -23.82
C ALA A 61 -13.92 -11.20 -22.38
N HIS A 62 -12.63 -11.39 -22.05
CA HIS A 62 -12.14 -11.67 -20.71
C HIS A 62 -12.30 -10.49 -19.73
N LEU A 63 -12.49 -9.27 -20.24
CA LEU A 63 -12.73 -8.09 -19.41
C LEU A 63 -14.22 -7.92 -19.11
N ALA A 64 -14.52 -7.41 -17.91
CA ALA A 64 -15.86 -6.96 -17.54
C ALA A 64 -16.36 -5.86 -18.50
N PRO A 65 -17.68 -5.76 -18.76
CA PRO A 65 -18.22 -4.87 -19.80
C PRO A 65 -17.76 -3.40 -19.68
N GLU A 66 -17.76 -2.85 -18.48
CA GLU A 66 -17.35 -1.47 -18.21
C GLU A 66 -15.86 -1.23 -18.51
N ARG A 67 -15.00 -2.17 -18.10
CA ARG A 67 -13.56 -2.14 -18.40
C ARG A 67 -13.30 -2.29 -19.89
N ARG A 68 -14.01 -3.24 -20.52
CA ARG A 68 -13.93 -3.51 -21.96
C ARG A 68 -14.22 -2.26 -22.78
N ALA A 69 -15.24 -1.48 -22.41
CA ALA A 69 -15.60 -0.25 -23.11
C ALA A 69 -14.46 0.79 -23.10
N ILE A 70 -13.75 0.95 -21.97
CA ILE A 70 -12.59 1.84 -21.85
C ILE A 70 -11.47 1.38 -22.80
N TRP A 71 -11.09 0.10 -22.73
CA TRP A 71 -10.02 -0.45 -23.58
C TRP A 71 -10.34 -0.38 -25.06
N ILE A 72 -11.57 -0.68 -25.47
CA ILE A 72 -12.00 -0.55 -26.87
C ILE A 72 -11.87 0.91 -27.34
N THR A 73 -12.30 1.86 -26.51
CA THR A 73 -12.25 3.28 -26.83
C THR A 73 -10.81 3.74 -27.05
N GLU A 74 -9.89 3.38 -26.16
CA GLU A 74 -8.48 3.77 -26.27
C GLU A 74 -7.75 3.06 -27.42
N ILE A 75 -8.02 1.76 -27.66
CA ILE A 75 -7.44 1.06 -28.83
C ILE A 75 -7.93 1.71 -30.13
N LYS A 76 -9.20 2.12 -30.23
CA LYS A 76 -9.72 2.85 -31.40
C LYS A 76 -8.99 4.17 -31.62
N LYS A 77 -8.68 4.92 -30.55
CA LYS A 77 -7.87 6.16 -30.65
C LYS A 77 -6.45 5.87 -31.14
N VAL A 78 -5.82 4.81 -30.64
CA VAL A 78 -4.51 4.37 -31.13
C VAL A 78 -4.58 4.00 -32.60
N VAL A 79 -5.54 3.19 -33.04
CA VAL A 79 -5.72 2.81 -34.46
C VAL A 79 -5.85 4.04 -35.37
N LEU A 80 -6.59 5.06 -34.94
CA LEU A 80 -6.69 6.32 -35.68
C LEU A 80 -5.34 7.04 -35.77
N ALA A 81 -4.58 7.13 -34.67
CA ALA A 81 -3.25 7.73 -34.66
C ALA A 81 -2.23 6.95 -35.52
N LEU A 82 -2.31 5.61 -35.51
CA LEU A 82 -1.44 4.74 -36.29
C LEU A 82 -1.59 4.93 -37.81
N ARG A 83 -2.75 5.37 -38.31
CA ARG A 83 -2.93 5.71 -39.73
C ARG A 83 -1.96 6.79 -40.19
N ALA A 84 -1.56 7.71 -39.32
CA ALA A 84 -0.58 8.75 -39.66
C ALA A 84 0.80 8.15 -39.98
N LYS A 85 1.15 6.97 -39.45
CA LYS A 85 2.40 6.25 -39.77
C LYS A 85 2.44 5.74 -41.22
N LEU A 86 1.31 5.73 -41.94
CA LEU A 86 1.23 5.28 -43.33
C LEU A 86 1.47 6.41 -44.35
N VAL A 87 1.48 7.67 -43.91
CA VAL A 87 1.73 8.85 -44.77
C VAL A 87 3.04 8.74 -45.58
N PRO A 88 4.16 8.24 -45.02
CA PRO A 88 5.41 8.10 -45.78
C PRO A 88 5.32 7.17 -47.00
N LEU A 89 4.35 6.24 -47.05
CA LEU A 89 4.14 5.37 -48.21
C LEU A 89 3.76 6.17 -49.48
N THR A 90 3.17 7.35 -49.32
CA THR A 90 2.81 8.23 -50.45
C THR A 90 4.01 8.66 -51.30
N ALA A 91 5.22 8.68 -50.71
CA ALA A 91 6.45 8.99 -51.45
C ALA A 91 6.84 7.89 -52.47
N GLN A 92 6.28 6.68 -52.35
CA GLN A 92 6.54 5.55 -53.25
C GLN A 92 5.54 5.45 -54.41
N LEU A 93 4.56 6.37 -54.47
CA LEU A 93 3.45 6.31 -55.42
C LEU A 93 3.95 6.38 -56.87
N ALA A 94 4.76 7.38 -57.20
CA ALA A 94 5.28 7.57 -58.56
C ALA A 94 6.10 6.37 -59.05
N GLY A 95 7.02 5.85 -58.23
CA GLY A 95 7.81 4.66 -58.57
C GLY A 95 6.98 3.38 -58.72
N SER A 96 5.84 3.30 -58.04
CA SER A 96 4.92 2.15 -58.12
C SER A 96 4.01 2.21 -59.34
N VAL A 97 3.61 3.42 -59.78
CA VAL A 97 2.95 3.62 -61.07
C VAL A 97 3.87 3.19 -62.22
N ASP A 98 5.16 3.51 -62.13
CA ASP A 98 6.15 3.11 -63.12
C ASP A 98 6.34 1.59 -63.18
N ALA A 99 6.35 0.93 -62.03
CA ALA A 99 6.40 -0.54 -61.94
C ALA A 99 5.13 -1.20 -62.53
N ALA A 100 3.95 -0.66 -62.24
CA ALA A 100 2.68 -1.13 -62.82
C ALA A 100 2.67 -0.98 -64.34
N LEU A 101 3.19 0.14 -64.86
CA LEU A 101 3.33 0.38 -66.30
C LEU A 101 4.27 -0.63 -66.97
N VAL A 102 5.41 -0.95 -66.34
CA VAL A 102 6.33 -1.98 -66.85
C VAL A 102 5.64 -3.35 -66.88
N ASN A 103 4.90 -3.72 -65.83
CA ASN A 103 4.15 -4.98 -65.79
C ASN A 103 3.06 -5.03 -66.88
N ALA A 104 2.31 -3.94 -67.08
CA ALA A 104 1.29 -3.85 -68.13
C ALA A 104 1.88 -4.06 -69.54
N LYS A 105 3.11 -3.58 -69.78
CA LYS A 105 3.84 -3.78 -71.04
C LYS A 105 4.30 -5.23 -71.25
N GLN A 106 4.75 -5.91 -70.20
CA GLN A 106 5.23 -7.30 -70.29
C GLN A 106 4.12 -8.29 -70.66
N VAL A 107 2.89 -8.03 -70.21
CA VAL A 107 1.70 -8.83 -70.55
C VAL A 107 1.02 -8.34 -71.85
N LYS A 108 1.69 -7.44 -72.60
CA LYS A 108 1.17 -6.78 -73.83
C LYS A 108 -0.27 -6.30 -73.68
N TYR A 109 -0.52 -5.45 -72.69
CA TYR A 109 -1.74 -4.66 -72.53
C TYR A 109 -3.07 -5.39 -72.75
N ALA A 110 -3.24 -6.70 -72.53
CA ALA A 110 -4.56 -7.37 -72.58
C ALA A 110 -5.55 -6.95 -73.72
N ASN A 111 -5.06 -6.57 -74.90
CA ASN A 111 -5.83 -5.98 -76.02
C ASN A 111 -6.46 -4.57 -75.77
N LEU A 112 -5.96 -3.80 -74.81
CA LEU A 112 -6.37 -2.42 -74.55
C LEU A 112 -5.89 -1.47 -75.66
N THR A 113 -6.71 -0.46 -75.92
CA THR A 113 -6.48 0.61 -76.88
C THR A 113 -6.47 1.96 -76.15
N ASP A 114 -5.83 2.96 -76.74
CA ASP A 114 -5.74 4.29 -76.14
C ASP A 114 -7.13 4.87 -75.81
N ASP A 115 -8.09 4.70 -76.73
CA ASP A 115 -9.49 5.11 -76.55
C ASP A 115 -10.17 4.39 -75.37
N GLN A 116 -9.85 3.11 -75.11
CA GLN A 116 -10.41 2.36 -73.97
C GLN A 116 -9.83 2.84 -72.63
N VAL A 117 -8.54 3.16 -72.59
CA VAL A 117 -7.88 3.69 -71.38
C VAL A 117 -8.39 5.10 -71.06
N VAL A 118 -8.60 5.93 -72.09
CA VAL A 118 -9.16 7.28 -71.96
C VAL A 118 -10.65 7.24 -71.60
N ALA A 119 -11.43 6.33 -72.19
CA ALA A 119 -12.85 6.16 -71.88
C ALA A 119 -13.09 5.55 -70.49
N ALA A 120 -12.09 4.86 -69.92
CA ALA A 120 -12.11 4.28 -68.58
C ALA A 120 -13.36 3.42 -68.30
N ASP A 121 -13.72 2.56 -69.25
CA ASP A 121 -14.86 1.66 -69.06
C ASP A 121 -14.61 0.66 -67.90
N PRO A 122 -15.66 0.12 -67.25
CA PRO A 122 -15.52 -0.73 -66.06
C PRO A 122 -14.66 -1.99 -66.29
N THR A 123 -14.65 -2.54 -67.50
CA THR A 123 -13.84 -3.73 -67.84
C THR A 123 -12.36 -3.34 -67.96
N THR A 124 -12.07 -2.21 -68.59
CA THR A 124 -10.72 -1.63 -68.68
C THR A 124 -10.18 -1.28 -67.30
N LEU A 125 -10.99 -0.66 -66.43
CA LEU A 125 -10.60 -0.36 -65.06
C LEU A 125 -10.28 -1.63 -64.25
N SER A 126 -11.05 -2.71 -64.42
CA SER A 126 -10.77 -3.99 -63.76
C SER A 126 -9.45 -4.63 -64.23
N ILE A 127 -9.10 -4.47 -65.50
CA ILE A 127 -7.82 -4.95 -66.05
C ILE A 127 -6.66 -4.11 -65.48
N LEU A 128 -6.81 -2.78 -65.47
CA LEU A 128 -5.80 -1.87 -64.92
C LEU A 128 -5.57 -2.11 -63.42
N ASP A 129 -6.63 -2.34 -62.65
CA ASP A 129 -6.55 -2.66 -61.21
C ASP A 129 -5.69 -3.90 -60.94
N SER A 130 -5.79 -4.94 -61.78
CA SER A 130 -5.02 -6.18 -61.61
C SER A 130 -3.49 -5.96 -61.62
N PHE A 131 -3.01 -4.93 -62.32
CA PHE A 131 -1.58 -4.60 -62.37
C PHE A 131 -1.09 -3.85 -61.12
N LEU A 132 -2.00 -3.29 -60.32
CA LEU A 132 -1.68 -2.46 -59.15
C LEU A 132 -1.38 -3.31 -57.91
N HIS A 133 -1.99 -4.48 -57.77
CA HIS A 133 -1.85 -5.35 -56.59
C HIS A 133 -0.42 -5.87 -56.37
N ALA A 134 0.38 -6.00 -57.43
CA ALA A 134 1.77 -6.49 -57.36
C ALA A 134 2.81 -5.36 -57.26
N THR A 135 2.40 -4.12 -57.01
CA THR A 135 3.32 -2.97 -56.97
C THR A 135 4.10 -2.89 -55.64
N PRO A 136 5.30 -2.28 -55.63
CA PRO A 136 6.11 -2.14 -54.41
C PRO A 136 5.38 -1.44 -53.26
N ILE A 137 4.57 -0.40 -53.55
CA ILE A 137 3.80 0.31 -52.53
C ILE A 137 2.71 -0.57 -51.88
N MET A 138 2.10 -1.51 -52.61
CA MET A 138 1.11 -2.43 -52.05
C MET A 138 1.79 -3.46 -51.13
N ALA A 139 2.94 -4.02 -51.54
CA ALA A 139 3.73 -4.91 -50.66
C ALA A 139 4.24 -4.20 -49.39
N ALA A 140 4.66 -2.94 -49.52
CA ALA A 140 5.05 -2.11 -48.38
C ALA A 140 3.86 -1.77 -47.48
N LEU A 141 2.68 -1.52 -48.06
CA LEU A 141 1.44 -1.31 -47.33
C LEU A 141 1.06 -2.57 -46.54
N ASP A 142 1.06 -3.75 -47.14
CA ASP A 142 0.74 -5.01 -46.45
C ASP A 142 1.67 -5.25 -45.25
N THR A 143 2.98 -5.04 -45.44
CA THR A 143 3.97 -5.15 -44.37
C THR A 143 3.70 -4.15 -43.24
N ALA A 144 3.38 -2.90 -43.59
CA ALA A 144 3.05 -1.88 -42.61
C ALA A 144 1.76 -2.21 -41.85
N LEU A 145 0.69 -2.62 -42.56
CA LEU A 145 -0.59 -3.01 -41.97
C LEU A 145 -0.45 -4.24 -41.06
N GLN A 146 0.43 -5.19 -41.39
CA GLN A 146 0.77 -6.30 -40.50
C GLN A 146 1.42 -5.78 -39.21
N GLY A 147 2.45 -4.93 -39.31
CA GLY A 147 3.10 -4.34 -38.14
C GLY A 147 2.14 -3.52 -37.25
N LEU A 148 1.21 -2.77 -37.86
CA LEU A 148 0.16 -2.07 -37.12
C LEU A 148 -0.83 -3.03 -36.44
N SER A 149 -1.14 -4.17 -37.08
CA SER A 149 -2.00 -5.21 -36.51
C SER A 149 -1.34 -5.92 -35.32
N ASP A 150 -0.03 -6.14 -35.38
CA ASP A 150 0.77 -6.67 -34.28
C ASP A 150 0.79 -5.68 -33.11
N GLU A 151 0.92 -4.38 -33.39
CA GLU A 151 0.85 -3.32 -32.37
C GLU A 151 -0.51 -3.32 -31.66
N VAL A 152 -1.63 -3.36 -32.39
CA VAL A 152 -2.99 -3.49 -31.82
C VAL A 152 -3.13 -4.77 -30.98
N THR A 153 -2.52 -5.86 -31.41
CA THR A 153 -2.54 -7.13 -30.67
C THR A 153 -1.77 -7.04 -29.36
N ALA A 154 -0.64 -6.33 -29.34
CA ALA A 154 0.08 -6.07 -28.09
C ALA A 154 -0.79 -5.28 -27.08
N TYR A 155 -1.57 -4.29 -27.53
CA TYR A 155 -2.53 -3.58 -26.66
C TYR A 155 -3.60 -4.50 -26.08
N VAL A 156 -4.16 -5.41 -26.89
CA VAL A 156 -5.14 -6.39 -26.44
C VAL A 156 -4.55 -7.33 -25.38
N THR A 157 -3.37 -7.91 -25.63
CA THR A 157 -2.71 -8.81 -24.67
C THR A 157 -2.38 -8.09 -23.36
N ARG A 158 -1.88 -6.86 -23.45
CA ARG A 158 -1.54 -6.04 -22.28
C ARG A 158 -2.75 -5.72 -21.41
N SER A 159 -3.95 -5.65 -21.99
CA SER A 159 -5.19 -5.39 -21.24
C SER A 159 -5.41 -6.38 -20.11
N GLN A 160 -5.15 -7.66 -20.33
CA GLN A 160 -5.33 -8.69 -19.32
C GLN A 160 -4.33 -8.51 -18.17
N SER A 161 -3.06 -8.27 -18.49
CA SER A 161 -2.02 -8.05 -17.49
C SER A 161 -2.29 -6.82 -16.61
N VAL A 162 -2.67 -5.70 -17.24
CA VAL A 162 -2.94 -4.43 -16.54
C VAL A 162 -4.20 -4.53 -15.69
N GLU A 163 -5.29 -5.08 -16.21
CA GLU A 163 -6.56 -5.20 -15.47
C GLU A 163 -6.47 -6.21 -14.32
N THR A 164 -5.74 -7.33 -14.50
CA THR A 164 -5.50 -8.28 -13.40
C THR A 164 -4.68 -7.64 -12.28
N TRP A 165 -3.61 -6.92 -12.65
CA TRP A 165 -2.80 -6.17 -11.68
C TRP A 165 -3.61 -5.09 -10.98
N LEU A 166 -4.40 -4.32 -11.72
CA LEU A 166 -5.23 -3.23 -11.18
C LEU A 166 -6.30 -3.78 -10.23
N ALA A 167 -6.94 -4.91 -10.56
CA ALA A 167 -7.91 -5.55 -9.69
C ALA A 167 -7.31 -5.92 -8.32
N GLY A 168 -6.10 -6.50 -8.30
CA GLY A 168 -5.38 -6.80 -7.06
C GLY A 168 -5.05 -5.53 -6.26
N ARG A 169 -4.64 -4.46 -6.93
CA ARG A 169 -4.36 -3.16 -6.28
C ARG A 169 -5.61 -2.48 -5.73
N LYS A 170 -6.72 -2.54 -6.47
CA LYS A 170 -8.03 -2.06 -6.00
C LYS A 170 -8.45 -2.82 -4.75
N GLN A 171 -8.36 -4.15 -4.76
CA GLN A 171 -8.71 -4.98 -3.61
C GLN A 171 -7.88 -4.64 -2.36
N TRP A 172 -6.56 -4.48 -2.51
CA TRP A 172 -5.70 -4.07 -1.40
C TRP A 172 -6.10 -2.70 -0.85
N CYS A 173 -6.30 -1.70 -1.72
CA CYS A 173 -6.69 -0.36 -1.29
C CYS A 173 -8.08 -0.35 -0.60
N VAL A 174 -9.06 -1.11 -1.10
CA VAL A 174 -10.36 -1.31 -0.43
C VAL A 174 -10.17 -1.90 0.97
N GLN A 175 -9.29 -2.91 1.10
CA GLN A 175 -9.01 -3.52 2.40
C GLN A 175 -8.40 -2.51 3.38
N GLU A 176 -7.41 -1.73 2.97
CA GLU A 176 -6.77 -0.72 3.85
C GLU A 176 -7.77 0.34 4.31
N TYR A 177 -8.66 0.80 3.42
CA TYR A 177 -9.76 1.72 3.79
C TYR A 177 -10.74 1.07 4.76
N GLY A 178 -11.13 -0.19 4.53
CA GLY A 178 -12.04 -0.93 5.40
C GLY A 178 -11.46 -1.17 6.79
N GLU A 179 -10.18 -1.56 6.88
CA GLU A 179 -9.48 -1.72 8.16
C GLU A 179 -9.35 -0.39 8.91
N LEU A 180 -9.09 0.71 8.20
CA LEU A 180 -9.06 2.04 8.81
C LEU A 180 -10.44 2.46 9.35
N ASP A 181 -11.52 2.24 8.59
CA ASP A 181 -12.88 2.58 9.00
C ASP A 181 -13.31 1.81 10.26
N ILE A 182 -13.04 0.51 10.31
CA ILE A 182 -13.28 -0.31 11.50
C ILE A 182 -12.53 0.26 12.72
N LEU A 183 -11.23 0.56 12.56
CA LEU A 183 -10.43 1.12 13.65
C LEU A 183 -10.95 2.49 14.10
N VAL A 184 -11.44 3.34 13.19
CA VAL A 184 -12.06 4.62 13.56
C VAL A 184 -13.33 4.40 14.39
N GLN A 185 -14.16 3.42 14.04
CA GLN A 185 -15.35 3.08 14.81
C GLN A 185 -15.00 2.53 16.20
N GLU A 186 -13.98 1.68 16.31
CA GLU A 186 -13.45 1.19 17.59
C GLU A 186 -12.93 2.34 18.45
N VAL A 187 -12.16 3.27 17.87
CA VAL A 187 -11.67 4.48 18.55
C VAL A 187 -12.82 5.35 19.03
N ASP A 188 -13.83 5.58 18.19
CA ASP A 188 -15.01 6.36 18.56
C ASP A 188 -15.78 5.70 19.72
N ALA A 189 -15.85 4.36 19.76
CA ALA A 189 -16.41 3.62 20.88
C ALA A 189 -15.56 3.77 22.16
N THR A 190 -14.23 3.68 22.07
CA THR A 190 -13.33 3.93 23.21
C THR A 190 -13.46 5.36 23.74
N LEU A 191 -13.54 6.36 22.86
CA LEU A 191 -13.76 7.76 23.25
C LEU A 191 -15.12 7.93 23.94
N HIS A 192 -16.18 7.27 23.43
CA HIS A 192 -17.48 7.26 24.08
C HIS A 192 -17.43 6.61 25.48
N THR A 193 -16.69 5.52 25.65
CA THR A 193 -16.45 4.89 26.96
C THR A 193 -15.72 5.85 27.91
N ILE A 194 -14.69 6.56 27.44
CA ILE A 194 -13.97 7.56 28.24
C ILE A 194 -14.92 8.67 28.72
N ASP A 195 -15.79 9.16 27.83
CA ASP A 195 -16.78 10.18 28.15
C ASP A 195 -17.83 9.65 29.14
N ALA A 196 -18.35 8.44 28.92
CA ALA A 196 -19.31 7.79 29.80
C ALA A 196 -18.74 7.55 31.21
N LEU A 197 -17.46 7.19 31.29
CA LEU A 197 -16.73 7.05 32.54
C LEU A 197 -16.21 8.39 33.08
N GLN A 198 -16.44 9.51 32.41
CA GLN A 198 -15.99 10.86 32.79
C GLN A 198 -14.47 10.95 33.04
N LEU A 199 -13.67 10.19 32.28
CA LEU A 199 -12.22 10.11 32.46
C LEU A 199 -11.44 11.17 31.68
N GLY A 200 -12.10 11.91 30.78
CA GLY A 200 -11.48 12.89 29.88
C GLY A 200 -10.50 13.87 30.55
N PRO A 201 -10.85 14.51 31.69
CA PRO A 201 -9.95 15.44 32.38
C PRO A 201 -8.64 14.80 32.89
N PHE A 202 -8.62 13.49 33.15
CA PHE A 202 -7.46 12.79 33.68
C PHE A 202 -6.57 12.21 32.56
N LEU A 203 -7.16 11.89 31.40
CA LEU A 203 -6.49 11.20 30.29
C LEU A 203 -6.05 12.13 29.16
N THR A 204 -6.03 13.45 29.38
CA THR A 204 -5.77 14.47 28.36
C THR A 204 -4.51 14.21 27.52
N VAL A 205 -3.43 13.73 28.16
CA VAL A 205 -2.15 13.43 27.50
C VAL A 205 -2.26 12.25 26.53
N TRP A 206 -3.02 11.21 26.87
CA TRP A 206 -3.28 10.08 25.97
C TRP A 206 -4.34 10.41 24.91
N MET A 207 -5.36 11.20 25.27
CA MET A 207 -6.43 11.59 24.34
C MET A 207 -5.98 12.58 23.25
N GLY A 208 -4.97 13.41 23.50
CA GLY A 208 -4.46 14.38 22.54
C GLY A 208 -4.03 13.73 21.21
N PRO A 209 -3.09 12.77 21.22
CA PRO A 209 -2.70 12.01 20.04
C PRO A 209 -3.87 11.28 19.37
N VAL A 210 -4.74 10.62 20.14
CA VAL A 210 -5.90 9.88 19.61
C VAL A 210 -6.83 10.81 18.83
N THR A 211 -7.19 11.96 19.40
CA THR A 211 -8.06 12.95 18.75
C THR A 211 -7.42 13.49 17.47
N LYS A 212 -6.11 13.77 17.50
CA LYS A 212 -5.35 14.23 16.33
C LYS A 212 -5.36 13.20 15.20
N PHE A 213 -5.01 11.95 15.50
CA PHE A 213 -4.90 10.91 14.48
C PHE A 213 -6.25 10.40 13.99
N ARG A 214 -7.28 10.38 14.85
CA ARG A 214 -8.67 10.17 14.41
C ARG A 214 -9.04 11.22 13.36
N LYS A 215 -8.82 12.51 13.64
CA LYS A 215 -9.12 13.58 12.67
C LYS A 215 -8.40 13.37 11.33
N ALA A 216 -7.13 12.96 11.36
CA ALA A 216 -6.38 12.64 10.15
C ALA A 216 -6.97 11.43 9.39
N ALA A 217 -7.34 10.35 10.10
CA ALA A 217 -8.01 9.18 9.52
C ALA A 217 -9.34 9.56 8.85
N ALA A 218 -10.14 10.43 9.48
CA ALA A 218 -11.39 10.91 8.91
C ALA A 218 -11.19 11.67 7.58
N VAL A 219 -10.08 12.41 7.43
CA VAL A 219 -9.74 13.09 6.16
C VAL A 219 -9.43 12.07 5.06
N VAL A 220 -8.73 10.98 5.38
CA VAL A 220 -8.45 9.91 4.42
C VAL A 220 -9.76 9.23 4.00
N LEU A 221 -10.58 8.81 4.96
CA LEU A 221 -11.87 8.16 4.71
C LEU A 221 -12.90 9.06 4.01
N ALA A 222 -12.75 10.39 4.12
CA ALA A 222 -13.60 11.34 3.40
C ALA A 222 -13.37 11.33 1.89
N THR A 223 -12.27 10.75 1.39
CA THR A 223 -12.02 10.57 -0.05
C THR A 223 -12.76 9.32 -0.53
N PRO A 224 -13.82 9.44 -1.37
CA PRO A 224 -14.57 8.28 -1.83
C PRO A 224 -13.73 7.42 -2.76
N LEU A 225 -13.71 6.10 -2.56
CA LEU A 225 -12.97 5.18 -3.43
C LEU A 225 -13.41 5.26 -4.89
N ASP A 226 -14.67 5.60 -5.17
CA ASP A 226 -15.15 5.83 -6.54
C ASP A 226 -14.37 6.94 -7.26
N SER A 227 -14.00 8.01 -6.54
CA SER A 227 -13.19 9.09 -7.10
C SER A 227 -11.75 8.63 -7.39
N VAL A 228 -11.20 7.76 -6.52
CA VAL A 228 -9.88 7.13 -6.72
C VAL A 228 -9.90 6.26 -7.97
N TRP A 229 -10.98 5.50 -8.20
CA TRP A 229 -11.13 4.65 -9.39
C TRP A 229 -11.28 5.46 -10.67
N GLN A 230 -12.05 6.55 -10.64
CA GLN A 230 -12.17 7.47 -11.78
C GLN A 230 -10.81 8.13 -12.14
N ASN A 231 -10.02 8.51 -11.12
CA ASN A 231 -8.68 9.04 -11.33
C ASN A 231 -7.71 7.99 -11.88
N ALA A 232 -7.79 6.75 -11.38
CA ALA A 232 -7.01 5.63 -11.90
C ALA A 232 -7.34 5.32 -13.37
N ASP A 233 -8.62 5.43 -13.75
CA ASP A 233 -9.06 5.25 -15.14
C ASP A 233 -8.61 6.40 -16.05
N THR A 234 -8.63 7.63 -15.54
CA THR A 234 -8.07 8.79 -16.24
C THR A 234 -6.57 8.64 -16.47
N ALA A 235 -5.84 8.16 -15.46
CA ALA A 235 -4.42 7.84 -15.57
C ALA A 235 -4.16 6.73 -16.60
N LEU A 236 -4.99 5.69 -16.63
CA LEU A 236 -4.92 4.60 -17.61
C LEU A 236 -5.10 5.11 -19.04
N CYS A 237 -6.08 5.98 -19.27
CA CYS A 237 -6.32 6.57 -20.59
C CYS A 237 -5.16 7.49 -21.01
N THR A 238 -4.62 8.29 -20.08
CA THR A 238 -3.53 9.24 -20.36
C THR A 238 -2.22 8.54 -20.71
N ALA A 239 -1.88 7.46 -20.00
CA ALA A 239 -0.66 6.69 -20.24
C ALA A 239 -0.87 5.52 -21.23
N PHE A 240 -2.03 5.45 -21.91
CA PHE A 240 -2.43 4.26 -22.67
C PHE A 240 -1.41 3.85 -23.73
N SER A 241 -0.84 4.78 -24.50
CA SER A 241 0.13 4.46 -25.55
C SER A 241 1.55 4.15 -25.03
N GLN A 242 1.77 4.22 -23.72
CA GLN A 242 3.09 3.99 -23.11
C GLN A 242 3.35 2.49 -22.86
N SER A 243 4.55 2.16 -22.36
CA SER A 243 4.89 0.79 -21.98
C SER A 243 3.98 0.26 -20.86
N GLU A 244 3.82 -1.06 -20.76
CA GLU A 244 3.07 -1.67 -19.66
C GLU A 244 3.58 -1.24 -18.28
N ALA A 245 4.91 -1.17 -18.11
CA ALA A 245 5.53 -0.74 -16.87
C ALA A 245 5.15 0.70 -16.51
N THR A 246 5.23 1.62 -17.47
CA THR A 246 4.88 3.03 -17.24
C THR A 246 3.38 3.22 -17.01
N LEU A 247 2.54 2.46 -17.72
CA LEU A 247 1.10 2.46 -17.51
C LEU A 247 0.75 2.00 -16.08
N LYS A 248 1.32 0.87 -15.63
CA LYS A 248 1.16 0.36 -14.26
C LYS A 248 1.69 1.36 -13.23
N GLN A 249 2.83 1.99 -13.48
CA GLN A 249 3.38 3.02 -12.59
C GLN A 249 2.45 4.24 -12.47
N THR A 250 1.89 4.72 -13.58
CA THR A 250 1.03 5.91 -13.60
C THR A 250 -0.30 5.65 -12.91
N VAL A 251 -0.93 4.50 -13.19
CA VAL A 251 -2.17 4.09 -12.50
C VAL A 251 -1.90 3.78 -11.02
N GLY A 252 -0.75 3.14 -10.74
CA GLY A 252 -0.30 2.79 -9.40
C GLY A 252 -0.05 4.01 -8.54
N ALA A 253 0.51 5.08 -9.10
CA ALA A 253 0.68 6.35 -8.39
C ALA A 253 -0.64 6.91 -7.83
N VAL A 254 -1.79 6.59 -8.42
CA VAL A 254 -3.10 6.95 -7.87
C VAL A 254 -3.53 5.97 -6.77
N VAL A 255 -3.59 4.67 -7.09
CA VAL A 255 -4.15 3.64 -6.19
C VAL A 255 -3.23 3.37 -4.99
N ASP A 256 -1.93 3.23 -5.23
CA ASP A 256 -0.94 2.94 -4.21
C ASP A 256 -0.80 4.10 -3.22
N THR A 257 -0.91 5.36 -3.67
CA THR A 257 -0.87 6.54 -2.80
C THR A 257 -2.01 6.49 -1.78
N HIS A 258 -3.25 6.35 -2.24
CA HIS A 258 -4.41 6.34 -1.34
C HIS A 258 -4.44 5.13 -0.41
N GLY A 259 -4.11 3.92 -0.90
CA GLY A 259 -4.00 2.76 -0.01
C GLY A 259 -2.88 2.92 1.03
N SER A 260 -1.77 3.56 0.67
CA SER A 260 -0.66 3.83 1.60
C SER A 260 -1.02 4.88 2.64
N GLU A 261 -1.77 5.92 2.25
CA GLU A 261 -2.32 6.92 3.18
C GLU A 261 -3.25 6.29 4.20
N ALA A 262 -4.15 5.39 3.76
CA ALA A 262 -5.03 4.65 4.66
C ALA A 262 -4.24 3.77 5.65
N ASN A 263 -3.27 3.00 5.15
CA ASN A 263 -2.42 2.18 6.00
C ASN A 263 -1.59 3.01 7.00
N ALA A 264 -1.04 4.15 6.57
CA ALA A 264 -0.27 5.04 7.42
C ALA A 264 -1.14 5.66 8.51
N ALA A 265 -2.34 6.14 8.16
CA ALA A 265 -3.31 6.66 9.12
C ALA A 265 -3.73 5.59 10.14
N ARG A 266 -3.99 4.36 9.67
CA ARG A 266 -4.32 3.21 10.52
C ARG A 266 -3.20 2.90 11.51
N THR A 267 -1.96 2.85 11.03
CA THR A 267 -0.78 2.58 11.85
C THR A 267 -0.60 3.65 12.95
N GLN A 268 -0.74 4.92 12.59
CA GLN A 268 -0.64 6.03 13.55
C GLN A 268 -1.77 6.00 14.58
N LEU A 269 -3.00 5.76 14.14
CA LEU A 269 -4.18 5.71 15.03
C LEU A 269 -4.08 4.52 16.00
N CYS A 270 -3.75 3.33 15.51
CA CYS A 270 -3.53 2.14 16.32
C CYS A 270 -2.42 2.37 17.37
N GLY A 271 -1.30 2.97 16.95
CA GLY A 271 -0.21 3.35 17.85
C GLY A 271 -0.57 4.42 18.88
N SER A 272 -1.67 5.16 18.70
CA SER A 272 -2.13 6.17 19.67
C SER A 272 -3.13 5.64 20.69
N ILE A 273 -3.95 4.65 20.32
CA ILE A 273 -5.01 4.12 21.17
C ILE A 273 -4.60 2.91 22.02
N PHE A 274 -3.46 2.28 21.74
CA PHE A 274 -3.06 1.03 22.40
C PHE A 274 -2.99 1.08 23.95
N ARG A 275 -2.90 2.26 24.56
CA ARG A 275 -2.91 2.48 26.02
C ARG A 275 -4.31 2.69 26.60
N LEU A 276 -5.36 2.70 25.79
CA LEU A 276 -6.75 2.96 26.20
C LEU A 276 -7.58 1.69 26.05
N THR A 277 -7.12 0.60 26.67
CA THR A 277 -7.86 -0.67 26.68
C THR A 277 -9.02 -0.62 27.66
N ASP A 278 -10.06 -1.44 27.45
CA ASP A 278 -11.21 -1.52 28.35
C ASP A 278 -10.79 -1.84 29.80
N ASP A 279 -9.86 -2.77 30.00
CA ASP A 279 -9.32 -3.10 31.33
C ASP A 279 -8.66 -1.90 32.01
N MET A 280 -7.87 -1.11 31.27
CA MET A 280 -7.26 0.11 31.80
C MET A 280 -8.31 1.17 32.14
N LEU A 281 -9.30 1.37 31.26
CA LEU A 281 -10.38 2.34 31.50
C LEU A 281 -11.23 1.96 32.71
N GLN A 282 -11.56 0.67 32.88
CA GLN A 282 -12.32 0.19 34.03
C GLN A 282 -11.55 0.35 35.35
N ARG A 283 -10.24 0.11 35.36
CA ARG A 283 -9.42 0.36 36.55
C ARG A 283 -9.37 1.82 36.96
N LEU A 284 -9.42 2.72 35.98
CA LEU A 284 -9.41 4.17 36.22
C LEU A 284 -10.81 4.75 36.46
N ALA A 285 -11.88 4.02 36.15
CA ALA A 285 -13.28 4.44 36.36
C ALA A 285 -13.58 5.05 37.74
N PRO A 286 -13.01 4.54 38.87
CA PRO A 286 -13.24 5.13 40.18
C PRO A 286 -12.89 6.63 40.28
N LEU A 287 -11.93 7.13 39.48
CA LEU A 287 -11.52 8.54 39.46
C LEU A 287 -12.70 9.50 39.28
N ALA A 288 -13.70 9.10 38.50
CA ALA A 288 -14.89 9.90 38.23
C ALA A 288 -15.77 10.15 39.47
N THR A 289 -15.71 9.26 40.45
CA THR A 289 -16.53 9.35 41.67
C THR A 289 -15.74 9.81 42.91
N MET A 290 -14.42 9.96 42.78
CA MET A 290 -13.56 10.41 43.87
C MET A 290 -13.86 11.84 44.34
N ALA A 291 -13.46 12.14 45.58
CA ALA A 291 -13.61 13.46 46.17
C ALA A 291 -12.89 14.56 45.33
N PRO A 292 -13.39 15.81 45.33
CA PRO A 292 -12.83 16.89 44.51
C PRO A 292 -11.33 17.16 44.72
N SER A 293 -10.83 16.97 45.94
CA SER A 293 -9.41 17.11 46.28
C SER A 293 -8.54 16.08 45.55
N LEU A 294 -8.99 14.83 45.47
CA LEU A 294 -8.27 13.74 44.80
C LEU A 294 -8.29 13.91 43.28
N LYS A 295 -9.44 14.34 42.72
CA LYS A 295 -9.54 14.70 41.30
C LYS A 295 -8.56 15.81 40.94
N SER A 296 -8.53 16.87 41.75
CA SER A 296 -7.62 18.00 41.56
C SER A 296 -6.15 17.58 41.65
N ALA A 297 -5.82 16.70 42.60
CA ALA A 297 -4.49 16.12 42.71
C ALA A 297 -4.12 15.33 41.45
N CYS A 298 -5.00 14.45 40.98
CA CYS A 298 -4.77 13.65 39.76
C CYS A 298 -4.52 14.54 38.54
N THR A 299 -5.35 15.57 38.32
CA THR A 299 -5.18 16.50 37.18
C THR A 299 -3.90 17.33 37.29
N ALA A 300 -3.51 17.74 38.51
CA ALA A 300 -2.26 18.46 38.73
C ALA A 300 -1.04 17.58 38.44
N MET A 301 -1.06 16.32 38.90
CA MET A 301 0.01 15.36 38.61
C MET A 301 0.10 15.02 37.13
N ALA A 302 -1.03 14.85 36.44
CA ALA A 302 -1.04 14.67 34.99
C ALA A 302 -0.44 15.88 34.24
N THR A 303 -0.63 17.10 34.76
CA THR A 303 -0.05 18.33 34.20
C THR A 303 1.46 18.41 34.44
N ASP A 304 1.92 18.11 35.67
CA ASP A 304 3.33 18.21 36.06
C ASP A 304 4.20 17.11 35.41
N TYR A 305 3.65 15.91 35.21
CA TYR A 305 4.42 14.72 34.83
C TYR A 305 4.03 14.11 33.48
N GLY A 306 2.83 14.38 32.96
CA GLY A 306 2.42 13.90 31.65
C GLY A 306 2.24 12.37 31.56
N GLU A 307 2.72 11.79 30.47
CA GLU A 307 2.62 10.35 30.17
C GLU A 307 3.26 9.46 31.26
N PRO A 308 4.44 9.77 31.82
CA PRO A 308 4.99 9.06 32.99
C PRO A 308 3.98 8.82 34.12
N TRP A 309 3.17 9.83 34.47
CA TRP A 309 2.18 9.70 35.53
C TRP A 309 1.08 8.70 35.18
N LEU A 310 0.52 8.79 33.96
CA LEU A 310 -0.53 7.88 33.53
C LEU A 310 -0.02 6.44 33.39
N LEU A 311 1.23 6.25 32.96
CA LEU A 311 1.86 4.93 32.93
C LEU A 311 1.97 4.34 34.34
N CYS A 312 2.44 5.10 35.32
CA CYS A 312 2.49 4.65 36.71
C CYS A 312 1.09 4.39 37.30
N LEU A 313 0.13 5.28 37.04
CA LEU A 313 -1.23 5.14 37.56
C LEU A 313 -1.93 3.90 37.01
N SER A 314 -1.77 3.64 35.70
CA SER A 314 -2.35 2.47 35.04
C SER A 314 -1.71 1.14 35.44
N SER A 315 -0.55 1.19 36.09
CA SER A 315 0.15 -0.01 36.54
C SER A 315 -0.36 -0.53 37.89
N LEU A 316 -1.21 0.24 38.59
CA LEU A 316 -1.86 -0.18 39.82
C LEU A 316 -2.92 -1.24 39.54
N ALA A 317 -3.02 -2.22 40.43
CA ALA A 317 -3.91 -3.35 40.25
C ALA A 317 -5.27 -3.13 40.93
N ALA A 318 -5.30 -2.29 41.97
CA ALA A 318 -6.48 -2.10 42.81
C ALA A 318 -6.91 -0.62 42.90
N PRO A 319 -8.23 -0.32 42.86
CA PRO A 319 -8.76 1.04 43.06
C PRO A 319 -8.32 1.73 44.36
N GLU A 320 -8.08 0.95 45.41
CA GLU A 320 -7.65 1.42 46.71
C GLU A 320 -6.25 2.04 46.64
N GLU A 321 -5.35 1.45 45.83
CA GLU A 321 -4.00 1.97 45.59
C GLU A 321 -4.07 3.34 44.91
N ILE A 322 -4.96 3.51 43.93
CA ILE A 322 -5.19 4.79 43.25
C ILE A 322 -5.66 5.84 44.27
N THR A 323 -6.61 5.48 45.13
CA THR A 323 -7.14 6.39 46.16
C THR A 323 -6.05 6.81 47.14
N GLN A 324 -5.21 5.88 47.58
CA GLN A 324 -4.10 6.15 48.49
C GLN A 324 -3.08 7.12 47.85
N VAL A 325 -2.63 6.81 46.63
CA VAL A 325 -1.69 7.67 45.90
C VAL A 325 -2.23 9.09 45.78
N LEU A 326 -3.49 9.24 45.38
CA LEU A 326 -4.10 10.56 45.21
C LEU A 326 -4.31 11.29 46.54
N THR A 327 -4.54 10.56 47.64
CA THR A 327 -4.64 11.15 48.98
C THR A 327 -3.31 11.74 49.42
N HIS A 328 -2.22 11.02 49.19
CA HIS A 328 -0.87 11.54 49.38
C HIS A 328 -0.58 12.72 48.47
N CYS A 329 -0.98 12.66 47.20
CA CYS A 329 -0.80 13.78 46.27
C CYS A 329 -1.59 15.03 46.64
N ALA A 330 -2.72 14.88 47.35
CA ALA A 330 -3.47 16.01 47.88
C ALA A 330 -2.80 16.64 49.13
N ASN A 331 -1.89 15.93 49.79
CA ASN A 331 -1.19 16.41 50.97
C ASN A 331 0.08 17.20 50.58
N LYS A 332 0.07 18.51 50.88
CA LYS A 332 1.21 19.40 50.58
C LYS A 332 2.52 18.99 51.26
N LEU A 333 2.45 18.36 52.43
CA LEU A 333 3.63 17.91 53.17
C LEU A 333 4.31 16.72 52.48
N VAL A 334 3.52 15.83 51.85
CA VAL A 334 4.04 14.71 51.05
C VAL A 334 4.53 15.19 49.69
N MET A 335 3.83 16.16 49.08
CA MET A 335 4.19 16.64 47.74
C MET A 335 5.50 17.42 47.69
N LYS A 336 5.92 18.06 48.79
CA LYS A 336 7.22 18.75 48.85
C LYS A 336 8.41 17.79 48.66
N PRO A 337 8.57 16.72 49.47
CA PRO A 337 9.63 15.73 49.25
C PRO A 337 9.42 14.93 47.97
N PHE A 338 8.18 14.63 47.56
CA PHE A 338 7.91 13.95 46.29
C PHE A 338 8.50 14.70 45.09
N LYS A 339 8.21 16.00 44.98
CA LYS A 339 8.72 16.85 43.88
C LYS A 339 10.23 17.08 43.95
N LEU A 340 10.86 16.87 45.10
CA LEU A 340 12.31 16.94 45.26
C LEU A 340 12.99 15.70 44.64
N VAL A 341 12.44 14.51 44.88
CA VAL A 341 13.02 13.25 44.39
C VAL A 341 12.58 12.90 42.97
N ALA A 342 11.37 13.31 42.58
CA ALA A 342 10.82 13.17 41.24
C ALA A 342 10.40 14.57 40.75
N PRO A 343 11.33 15.38 40.21
CA PRO A 343 10.99 16.70 39.70
C PRO A 343 9.98 16.62 38.56
N PRO A 344 9.19 17.68 38.32
CA PRO A 344 8.28 17.76 37.18
C PRO A 344 8.99 17.43 35.86
N HIS A 345 8.26 16.80 34.94
CA HIS A 345 8.78 16.32 33.65
C HIS A 345 9.88 15.26 33.71
N CYS A 346 10.07 14.59 34.87
CA CYS A 346 10.95 13.43 34.95
C CYS A 346 10.42 12.24 34.13
N THR A 347 11.32 11.32 33.80
CA THR A 347 10.97 10.08 33.06
C THR A 347 10.17 9.13 33.95
N THR A 348 9.45 8.18 33.34
CA THR A 348 8.72 7.12 34.06
C THR A 348 9.63 6.35 35.02
N VAL A 349 10.89 6.10 34.64
CA VAL A 349 11.89 5.44 35.48
C VAL A 349 12.10 6.23 36.76
N GLN A 350 12.34 7.54 36.64
CA GLN A 350 12.57 8.44 37.77
C GLN A 350 11.33 8.60 38.65
N LEU A 351 10.14 8.69 38.04
CA LEU A 351 8.87 8.82 38.75
C LEU A 351 8.49 7.56 39.53
N SER A 352 8.74 6.38 38.95
CA SER A 352 8.19 5.10 39.42
C SER A 352 8.52 4.76 40.88
N LYS A 353 9.69 5.13 41.38
CA LYS A 353 10.05 4.90 42.80
C LYS A 353 9.23 5.77 43.75
N ALA A 354 9.22 7.07 43.49
CA ALA A 354 8.44 8.02 44.30
C ALA A 354 6.97 7.62 44.29
N PHE A 355 6.45 7.27 43.11
CA PHE A 355 5.09 6.77 42.94
C PHE A 355 4.83 5.48 43.74
N SER A 356 5.73 4.50 43.66
CA SER A 356 5.62 3.24 44.40
C SER A 356 5.63 3.46 45.92
N VAL A 357 6.37 4.45 46.44
CA VAL A 357 6.29 4.84 47.86
C VAL A 357 4.87 5.31 48.19
N LEU A 358 4.27 6.19 47.38
CA LEU A 358 2.89 6.65 47.60
C LEU A 358 1.88 5.50 47.54
N ALA A 359 2.10 4.52 46.67
CA ALA A 359 1.19 3.38 46.51
C ALA A 359 1.30 2.34 47.62
N THR A 360 2.44 2.23 48.31
CA THR A 360 2.71 1.14 49.26
C THR A 360 2.72 1.58 50.72
N VAL A 361 2.98 2.85 51.00
CA VAL A 361 3.01 3.38 52.37
C VAL A 361 1.67 4.04 52.70
N ALA A 362 0.92 3.45 53.62
CA ALA A 362 -0.43 3.89 53.94
C ALA A 362 -0.45 5.25 54.67
N ASP A 363 0.41 5.44 55.67
CA ASP A 363 0.47 6.68 56.45
C ASP A 363 1.30 7.78 55.75
N TRP A 364 0.82 9.02 55.81
CA TRP A 364 1.45 10.13 55.07
C TRP A 364 2.76 10.61 55.72
N GLU A 365 2.93 10.45 57.03
CA GLU A 365 4.18 10.78 57.74
C GLU A 365 5.28 9.81 57.34
N ASP A 366 4.96 8.51 57.34
CA ASP A 366 5.85 7.45 56.90
C ASP A 366 6.21 7.58 55.41
N ALA A 367 5.25 8.00 54.58
CA ALA A 367 5.52 8.29 53.17
C ALA A 367 6.51 9.45 53.01
N CYS A 368 6.38 10.52 53.81
CA CYS A 368 7.35 11.62 53.84
C CYS A 368 8.75 11.14 54.24
N ILE A 369 8.85 10.29 55.28
CA ILE A 369 10.12 9.73 55.74
C ILE A 369 10.74 8.86 54.63
N ALA A 370 9.94 8.00 54.00
CA ALA A 370 10.40 7.12 52.92
C ALA A 370 10.86 7.89 51.67
N LEU A 371 10.19 9.00 51.32
CA LEU A 371 10.60 9.88 50.21
C LEU A 371 11.91 10.62 50.51
N ASN A 372 12.17 10.99 51.76
CA ASN A 372 13.42 11.66 52.16
C ASN A 372 14.57 10.68 52.47
N SER A 373 14.30 9.38 52.45
CA SER A 373 15.30 8.35 52.72
C SER A 373 16.16 8.05 51.50
N ALA A 374 17.39 7.59 51.73
CA ALA A 374 18.22 7.07 50.65
C ALA A 374 17.59 5.81 50.05
N TRP A 375 17.57 5.72 48.72
CA TRP A 375 17.02 4.59 47.99
C TRP A 375 18.13 3.65 47.54
N THR A 376 18.20 2.47 48.15
CA THR A 376 19.18 1.44 47.79
C THR A 376 18.66 0.60 46.62
N GLU A 377 19.26 0.77 45.44
CA GLU A 377 19.00 -0.06 44.25
C GLU A 377 19.83 -1.34 44.30
N ILE A 378 19.29 -2.44 43.77
CA ILE A 378 20.15 -3.59 43.43
C ILE A 378 21.03 -3.25 42.22
N PRO A 379 22.24 -3.82 42.12
CA PRO A 379 23.05 -3.73 40.90
C PRO A 379 22.30 -4.25 39.67
N VAL A 380 22.25 -3.44 38.61
CA VAL A 380 21.65 -3.79 37.33
C VAL A 380 22.73 -4.36 36.39
N PRO A 381 22.51 -5.50 35.72
CA PRO A 381 23.48 -6.06 34.78
C PRO A 381 23.84 -5.11 33.63
N GLY A 382 25.08 -5.19 33.14
CA GLY A 382 25.54 -4.34 32.04
C GLY A 382 24.68 -4.47 30.77
N GLY A 383 24.37 -3.32 30.14
CA GLY A 383 23.52 -3.25 28.94
C GLY A 383 22.02 -3.46 29.20
N VAL A 384 21.58 -3.40 30.47
CA VAL A 384 20.17 -3.40 30.86
C VAL A 384 19.78 -2.00 31.31
N THR A 385 18.65 -1.50 30.84
CA THR A 385 18.07 -0.22 31.29
C THR A 385 16.73 -0.49 31.98
N PRO A 386 16.62 -0.21 33.30
CA PRO A 386 15.35 -0.29 34.02
C PRO A 386 14.31 0.64 33.39
N MET A 387 13.07 0.18 33.29
CA MET A 387 11.94 0.98 32.79
C MET A 387 11.04 1.46 33.93
N THR A 388 10.96 0.68 35.00
CA THR A 388 10.23 0.99 36.24
C THR A 388 10.89 0.29 37.42
N TRP A 389 10.58 0.74 38.63
CA TRP A 389 11.11 0.17 39.87
C TRP A 389 10.00 -0.32 40.80
N LEU A 390 10.28 -1.39 41.53
CA LEU A 390 9.44 -1.93 42.59
C LEU A 390 10.27 -2.04 43.87
N ARG A 391 9.67 -1.69 45.01
CA ARG A 391 10.30 -1.89 46.32
C ARG A 391 10.07 -3.31 46.82
N ILE A 392 11.14 -4.02 47.16
CA ILE A 392 11.11 -5.34 47.76
C ILE A 392 11.98 -5.31 49.03
N GLY A 393 11.35 -5.34 50.20
CA GLY A 393 12.03 -5.12 51.48
C GLY A 393 12.68 -3.73 51.54
N SER A 394 13.98 -3.69 51.80
CA SER A 394 14.78 -2.45 51.81
C SER A 394 15.41 -2.08 50.47
N TRP A 395 15.18 -2.87 49.41
CA TRP A 395 15.84 -2.69 48.12
C TRP A 395 14.87 -2.32 47.00
N TRP A 396 15.35 -1.53 46.05
CA TRP A 396 14.67 -1.20 44.82
C TRP A 396 15.16 -2.11 43.70
N VAL A 397 14.23 -2.85 43.10
CA VAL A 397 14.50 -3.74 41.97
C VAL A 397 13.80 -3.24 40.72
N PRO A 398 14.38 -3.44 39.52
CA PRO A 398 13.65 -3.16 38.29
C PRO A 398 12.37 -4.00 38.24
N TRP A 399 11.25 -3.39 37.88
CA TRP A 399 9.98 -4.09 37.67
C TRP A 399 9.75 -4.45 36.19
N ALA A 400 10.32 -3.63 35.31
CA ALA A 400 10.47 -3.90 33.90
C ALA A 400 11.81 -3.35 33.42
N PHE A 401 12.32 -3.88 32.31
CA PHE A 401 13.58 -3.43 31.74
C PHE A 401 13.61 -3.58 30.22
N SER A 402 14.57 -2.89 29.62
CA SER A 402 14.95 -3.06 28.22
C SER A 402 16.40 -3.52 28.13
N ALA A 403 16.71 -4.33 27.13
CA ALA A 403 18.07 -4.76 26.82
C ALA A 403 18.13 -5.24 25.36
N GLY A 404 19.21 -4.98 24.62
CA GLY A 404 19.43 -5.60 23.30
C GLY A 404 18.31 -5.39 22.25
N GLY A 405 17.50 -4.34 22.34
CA GLY A 405 16.39 -4.08 21.41
C GLY A 405 15.07 -4.82 21.73
N MET A 406 14.99 -5.47 22.89
CA MET A 406 13.75 -6.00 23.48
C MET A 406 13.34 -5.18 24.71
N GLU A 407 12.05 -5.20 25.01
CA GLU A 407 11.45 -4.61 26.21
C GLU A 407 10.63 -5.70 26.93
N THR A 408 10.68 -5.76 28.26
CA THR A 408 9.75 -6.59 29.01
C THR A 408 8.40 -5.88 29.15
N ASP A 409 7.33 -6.62 29.35
CA ASP A 409 6.09 -6.00 29.82
C ASP A 409 6.28 -5.36 31.21
N MET A 410 5.38 -4.43 31.57
CA MET A 410 5.41 -3.77 32.88
C MET A 410 5.03 -4.71 34.03
N ALA A 411 4.82 -6.00 33.77
CA ALA A 411 4.39 -7.01 34.75
C ALA A 411 5.42 -8.12 34.98
N CYS A 412 6.51 -8.15 34.20
CA CYS A 412 7.39 -9.31 34.07
C CYS A 412 8.01 -9.76 35.41
N LEU A 413 8.18 -8.81 36.33
CA LEU A 413 8.80 -9.03 37.65
C LEU A 413 7.85 -8.87 38.82
N LYS A 414 6.54 -8.76 38.59
CA LYS A 414 5.54 -8.52 39.66
C LYS A 414 5.49 -9.62 40.72
N HIS A 415 6.09 -10.77 40.42
CA HIS A 415 6.03 -11.94 41.28
C HIS A 415 7.34 -12.33 41.95
N MET A 416 8.36 -11.47 41.82
CA MET A 416 9.68 -11.71 42.41
C MET A 416 9.58 -11.99 43.92
N THR A 417 8.72 -11.28 44.65
CA THR A 417 8.52 -11.51 46.09
C THR A 417 7.98 -12.91 46.40
N GLN A 418 6.99 -13.38 45.64
CA GLN A 418 6.41 -14.72 45.80
C GLN A 418 7.42 -15.81 45.44
N GLU A 419 8.25 -15.61 44.41
CA GLU A 419 9.27 -16.58 43.99
C GLU A 419 10.47 -16.67 44.93
N LEU A 420 10.86 -15.56 45.56
CA LEU A 420 12.01 -15.51 46.45
C LEU A 420 11.69 -15.91 47.89
N GLY A 421 10.41 -15.88 48.28
CA GLY A 421 9.95 -16.17 49.63
C GLY A 421 10.28 -15.08 50.66
N PRO A 422 10.07 -15.35 51.95
CA PRO A 422 10.09 -14.32 53.00
C PRO A 422 11.49 -13.80 53.39
N ASN A 423 12.56 -14.53 53.06
CA ASN A 423 13.94 -14.20 53.45
C ASN A 423 14.68 -13.49 52.30
N LEU A 424 14.48 -12.19 52.16
CA LEU A 424 15.02 -11.38 51.07
C LEU A 424 16.37 -10.75 51.46
N SER A 425 17.35 -10.80 50.55
CA SER A 425 18.66 -10.14 50.66
C SER A 425 19.02 -9.45 49.34
N GLU A 426 19.89 -8.43 49.38
CA GLU A 426 20.39 -7.76 48.17
C GLU A 426 20.97 -8.75 47.17
N THR A 427 21.82 -9.67 47.65
CA THR A 427 22.48 -10.68 46.84
C THR A 427 21.46 -11.59 46.16
N LYS A 428 20.43 -12.03 46.89
CA LYS A 428 19.39 -12.91 46.35
C LYS A 428 18.56 -12.21 45.27
N LEU A 429 18.17 -10.95 45.51
CA LEU A 429 17.43 -10.13 44.55
C LEU A 429 18.26 -9.84 43.29
N THR A 430 19.52 -9.45 43.47
CA THR A 430 20.46 -9.17 42.37
C THR A 430 20.69 -10.40 41.51
N ARG A 431 20.89 -11.56 42.15
CA ARG A 431 21.10 -12.83 41.45
C ARG A 431 19.86 -13.26 40.67
N TYR A 432 18.69 -13.17 41.28
CA TYR A 432 17.42 -13.47 40.61
C TYR A 432 17.23 -12.60 39.37
N PHE A 433 17.43 -11.29 39.51
CA PHE A 433 17.27 -10.37 38.40
C PHE A 433 18.29 -10.64 37.28
N ALA A 434 19.55 -10.90 37.63
CA ALA A 434 20.58 -11.25 36.64
C ALA A 434 20.26 -12.55 35.89
N GLU A 435 19.79 -13.59 36.59
CA GLU A 435 19.37 -14.85 35.97
C GLU A 435 18.16 -14.67 35.04
N LEU A 436 17.18 -13.83 35.41
CA LEU A 436 16.07 -13.51 34.51
C LEU A 436 16.55 -12.77 33.26
N VAL A 437 17.39 -11.74 33.41
CA VAL A 437 17.94 -10.99 32.26
C VAL A 437 18.67 -11.94 31.31
N ALA A 438 19.46 -12.88 31.83
CA ALA A 438 20.12 -13.89 31.04
C ALA A 438 19.11 -14.79 30.31
N ALA A 439 18.04 -15.22 30.99
CA ALA A 439 16.99 -16.01 30.37
C ALA A 439 16.28 -15.26 29.23
N CYS A 440 15.97 -13.98 29.43
CA CYS A 440 15.37 -13.11 28.42
C CYS A 440 16.26 -12.96 27.19
N ARG A 441 17.58 -12.81 27.37
CA ARG A 441 18.53 -12.75 26.24
C ARG A 441 18.58 -14.05 25.46
N ILE A 442 18.61 -15.20 26.16
CA ILE A 442 18.55 -16.52 25.50
C ILE A 442 17.24 -16.68 24.71
N ALA A 443 16.11 -16.26 25.28
CA ALA A 443 14.82 -16.30 24.58
C ALA A 443 14.84 -15.41 23.32
N GLN A 444 15.44 -14.21 23.42
CA GLN A 444 15.59 -13.29 22.30
C GLN A 444 16.45 -13.90 21.17
N ASP A 445 17.56 -14.55 21.52
CA ASP A 445 18.42 -15.23 20.55
C ASP A 445 17.70 -16.39 19.86
N GLN A 446 16.91 -17.16 20.62
CA GLN A 446 16.05 -18.21 20.05
C GLN A 446 15.00 -17.62 19.10
N TRP A 447 14.38 -16.49 19.46
CA TRP A 447 13.41 -15.79 18.61
C TRP A 447 14.02 -15.23 17.33
N ALA A 448 15.20 -14.61 17.44
CA ALA A 448 15.95 -14.14 16.26
C ALA A 448 16.33 -15.31 15.35
N SER A 449 16.81 -16.41 15.93
CA SER A 449 17.19 -17.64 15.20
C SER A 449 16.00 -18.32 14.53
N ALA A 450 14.80 -18.22 15.12
CA ALA A 450 13.56 -18.74 14.54
C ALA A 450 12.99 -17.87 13.39
N GLY A 451 13.73 -16.86 12.93
CA GLY A 451 13.28 -15.96 11.86
C GLY A 451 12.35 -14.86 12.33
N ARG A 452 12.39 -14.50 13.62
CA ARG A 452 11.60 -13.40 14.24
C ARG A 452 10.09 -13.59 14.07
N PRO A 453 9.52 -14.75 14.44
CA PRO A 453 8.08 -15.00 14.29
C PRO A 453 7.27 -14.01 15.15
N ALA A 454 6.00 -13.76 14.78
CA ALA A 454 5.13 -12.85 15.54
C ALA A 454 4.95 -13.26 17.02
N LYS A 455 5.07 -14.56 17.31
CA LYS A 455 5.07 -15.13 18.67
C LYS A 455 6.06 -16.30 18.73
N LEU A 456 6.82 -16.39 19.82
CA LEU A 456 7.61 -17.58 20.17
C LEU A 456 7.44 -17.89 21.65
N GLU A 457 7.28 -19.17 21.98
CA GLU A 457 7.33 -19.67 23.36
C GLU A 457 8.65 -20.40 23.56
N CYS A 458 9.40 -20.01 24.59
CA CYS A 458 10.68 -20.59 24.97
C CYS A 458 10.53 -21.27 26.34
N PRO A 459 10.11 -22.55 26.38
CA PRO A 459 9.98 -23.27 27.64
C PRO A 459 11.36 -23.71 28.17
N GLY A 460 11.58 -23.58 29.48
CA GLY A 460 12.66 -24.29 30.16
C GLY A 460 14.07 -23.66 30.00
N ILE A 461 14.18 -22.34 29.97
CA ILE A 461 15.49 -21.66 29.94
C ILE A 461 16.07 -21.65 31.36
N THR A 462 17.27 -22.20 31.56
CA THR A 462 17.90 -22.32 32.89
C THR A 462 19.32 -21.74 32.88
N PRO A 463 19.48 -20.40 32.99
CA PRO A 463 20.79 -19.75 32.99
C PRO A 463 21.51 -19.86 34.35
N GLY A 464 20.83 -20.37 35.38
CA GLY A 464 21.35 -20.56 36.72
C GLY A 464 20.52 -21.56 37.50
N VAL A 465 20.01 -21.19 38.67
CA VAL A 465 19.15 -22.07 39.49
C VAL A 465 17.68 -21.97 39.11
N GLY A 466 17.25 -20.83 38.56
CA GLY A 466 15.89 -20.63 38.08
C GLY A 466 15.66 -21.27 36.71
N THR A 467 14.48 -21.88 36.51
CA THR A 467 14.00 -22.31 35.19
C THR A 467 12.87 -21.39 34.78
N TRP A 468 12.99 -20.82 33.58
CA TRP A 468 12.10 -19.77 33.10
C TRP A 468 11.32 -20.25 31.89
N LYS A 469 10.04 -19.91 31.84
CA LYS A 469 9.22 -20.02 30.64
C LYS A 469 8.89 -18.63 30.14
N ILE A 470 9.40 -18.32 28.96
CA ILE A 470 9.34 -16.98 28.37
C ILE A 470 8.51 -17.03 27.10
N ILE A 471 7.64 -16.04 26.92
CA ILE A 471 6.95 -15.81 25.66
C ILE A 471 7.43 -14.48 25.09
N ILE A 472 7.82 -14.48 23.82
CA ILE A 472 8.09 -13.26 23.06
C ILE A 472 6.94 -13.04 22.10
N LYS A 473 6.35 -11.84 22.13
CA LYS A 473 5.34 -11.40 21.16
C LYS A 473 5.82 -10.12 20.48
N LEU A 474 5.70 -10.06 19.16
CA LEU A 474 5.92 -8.83 18.43
C LEU A 474 4.76 -7.87 18.73
N SER A 475 5.02 -6.83 19.50
CA SER A 475 4.04 -5.81 19.88
C SER A 475 4.54 -4.47 19.36
N HIS A 476 3.73 -3.79 18.54
CA HIS A 476 4.05 -2.47 18.00
C HIS A 476 5.41 -2.39 17.25
N GLY A 477 5.75 -3.43 16.49
CA GLY A 477 6.99 -3.49 15.71
C GLY A 477 8.26 -3.76 16.51
N LYS A 478 8.14 -4.05 17.82
CA LYS A 478 9.25 -4.45 18.69
C LYS A 478 8.96 -5.78 19.40
N PRO A 479 9.98 -6.61 19.68
CA PRO A 479 9.78 -7.81 20.49
C PRO A 479 9.51 -7.41 21.94
N GLN A 480 8.37 -7.84 22.47
CA GLN A 480 8.02 -7.69 23.87
C GLN A 480 8.06 -9.03 24.59
N ILE A 481 8.74 -9.06 25.74
CA ILE A 481 8.96 -10.26 26.53
C ILE A 481 7.96 -10.35 27.68
N TYR A 482 7.37 -11.53 27.83
CA TYR A 482 6.43 -11.90 28.86
C TYR A 482 6.98 -13.09 29.64
N HIS A 483 7.03 -12.98 30.97
CA HIS A 483 7.28 -14.11 31.84
C HIS A 483 5.97 -14.90 32.04
N VAL A 484 5.99 -16.20 31.78
CA VAL A 484 4.81 -17.06 31.90
C VAL A 484 5.10 -18.21 32.83
N ASP A 485 4.33 -18.29 33.92
CA ASP A 485 4.31 -19.40 34.87
C ASP A 485 5.59 -19.53 35.72
N SER A 486 5.50 -18.98 36.92
CA SER A 486 6.55 -18.91 37.94
C SER A 486 6.52 -20.05 38.96
N GLN A 487 5.46 -20.87 38.96
CA GLN A 487 5.21 -21.95 39.93
C GLN A 487 5.73 -21.64 41.34
N TYR A 488 5.31 -20.53 41.95
CA TYR A 488 5.91 -19.94 43.16
C TYR A 488 6.27 -20.96 44.24
N GLU A 489 5.34 -21.86 44.53
CA GLU A 489 5.45 -22.89 45.57
C GLU A 489 6.58 -23.88 45.31
N LYS A 490 6.99 -24.04 44.05
CA LYS A 490 8.05 -24.93 43.58
C LYS A 490 9.28 -24.16 43.08
N SER A 491 9.29 -22.84 43.22
CA SER A 491 10.40 -22.00 42.75
C SER A 491 11.69 -22.43 43.45
N ALA A 492 12.70 -22.73 42.63
CA ALA A 492 14.03 -23.10 43.12
C ALA A 492 14.65 -21.99 44.00
N TRP A 493 14.16 -20.75 43.89
CA TRP A 493 14.64 -19.61 44.65
C TRP A 493 14.16 -19.57 46.10
N VAL A 494 13.02 -20.19 46.45
CA VAL A 494 12.50 -20.18 47.83
C VAL A 494 13.47 -20.88 48.78
N SER A 495 14.10 -21.97 48.34
CA SER A 495 14.95 -22.84 49.15
C SER A 495 16.44 -22.47 49.18
N GLN A 496 16.88 -21.47 48.41
CA GLN A 496 18.30 -21.08 48.36
C GLN A 496 18.72 -20.23 49.58
N PRO A 497 19.94 -20.44 50.14
CA PRO A 497 20.47 -19.67 51.26
C PRO A 497 20.71 -18.19 50.92
N LYS A 498 20.80 -17.37 51.99
CA LYS A 498 20.79 -15.89 51.98
C LYS A 498 21.95 -15.21 51.26
#